data_AF-A0A9D2NTU5-F1
#
_entry.id   AF-A0A9D2NTU5-F1
#
_cell.length_a   1.000
_cell.length_b   1.000
_cell.length_c   1.000
_cell.angle_alpha   90.00
_cell.angle_beta   90.00
_cell.angle_gamma   90.00
#
_symmetry.space_group_name_H-M   'P 1'
#
loop_
_entity.id
_entity.type
_entity.pdbx_description
1 polymer ?
#
loop_
_entity_poly.entity_id
_entity_poly.type
_entity_poly.pdbx_seq_one_letter_code
_entity_poly.pdbx_strand_id
1 'polypeptide(L)' 'MDQRNVERLFAWLVLQVEAAYRDEIDMAMDCFVQESYTREELERFLEYVMERVPDAEYDRVFDRVESELDKL' A
#
# COMPACT_ATOMS: atom_id res chain seq x y z
N MET A 1 6.87 -1.64 -13.97
CA MET A 1 6.83 -1.72 -12.50
C MET A 1 8.14 -2.25 -11.98
N ASP A 2 8.85 -1.39 -11.27
CA ASP A 2 10.01 -1.79 -10.46
C ASP A 2 9.51 -2.34 -9.12
N GLN A 3 9.69 -3.64 -8.91
CA GLN A 3 9.26 -4.35 -7.70
C GLN A 3 9.82 -3.71 -6.42
N ARG A 4 11.03 -3.15 -6.48
CA ARG A 4 11.66 -2.48 -5.33
C ARG A 4 10.94 -1.21 -4.92
N ASN A 5 10.33 -0.50 -5.86
CA ASN A 5 9.56 0.70 -5.55
C ASN A 5 8.24 0.34 -4.87
N VAL A 6 7.59 -0.75 -5.30
CA VAL A 6 6.37 -1.28 -4.65
C VAL A 6 6.67 -1.76 -3.23
N GLU A 7 7.74 -2.55 -3.04
CA GLU A 7 8.17 -3.00 -1.70
C GLU A 7 8.46 -1.82 -0.76
N ARG A 8 9.09 -0.75 -1.27
CA ARG A 8 9.34 0.47 -0.49
C ARG A 8 8.05 1.22 -0.14
N LEU A 9 7.08 1.25 -1.05
CA LEU A 9 5.76 1.82 -0.78
C LEU A 9 5.06 1.02 0.33
N PHE A 10 5.06 -0.31 0.23
CA PHE A 10 4.42 -1.20 1.21
C PHE A 10 5.05 -1.08 2.60
N ALA A 11 6.38 -1.11 2.70
CA ALA A 11 7.11 -0.94 3.95
C ALA A 11 6.82 0.40 4.66
N TRP A 12 6.46 1.43 3.90
CA TRP A 12 6.03 2.71 4.45
C TRP A 12 4.54 2.70 4.82
N LEU A 13 3.69 2.13 3.97
CA LEU A 13 2.23 2.14 4.08
C LEU A 13 1.74 1.31 5.29
N VAL A 14 2.40 0.20 5.61
CA VAL A 14 2.11 -0.62 6.80
C VAL A 14 2.27 0.15 8.13
N LEU A 15 3.03 1.24 8.13
CA LEU A 15 3.18 2.13 9.28
C LEU A 15 2.10 3.21 9.36
N GLN A 16 1.28 3.36 8.32
CA GLN A 16 0.23 4.39 8.23
C GLN A 16 -1.15 3.83 8.56
N VAL A 17 -1.36 2.52 8.52
CA VAL A 17 -2.63 1.89 8.88
C VAL A 17 -2.85 1.88 10.38
N GLU A 18 -4.10 1.74 10.82
CA GLU A 18 -4.43 1.57 12.23
C GLU A 18 -3.74 0.33 12.80
N ALA A 19 -3.30 0.44 14.06
CA ALA A 19 -2.54 -0.62 14.73
C ALA A 19 -3.26 -1.98 14.76
N ALA A 20 -4.60 -1.97 14.75
CA ALA A 20 -5.41 -3.20 14.74
C ALA A 20 -5.27 -4.01 13.44
N TYR A 21 -4.94 -3.36 12.31
CA TYR A 21 -4.84 -4.00 10.99
C TYR A 21 -3.38 -4.22 10.55
N ARG A 22 -2.41 -3.71 11.31
CA ARG A 22 -1.00 -3.70 10.89
C ARG A 22 -0.47 -5.08 10.50
N ASP A 23 -0.66 -6.08 11.36
CA ASP A 23 -0.14 -7.43 11.12
C ASP A 23 -0.83 -8.12 9.92
N GLU A 24 -2.12 -7.86 9.74
CA GLU A 24 -2.90 -8.38 8.60
C GLU A 24 -2.39 -7.76 7.29
N ILE A 25 -2.19 -6.45 7.28
CA ILE A 25 -1.75 -5.70 6.11
C ILE A 25 -0.32 -6.04 5.72
N ASP A 26 0.58 -6.18 6.71
CA ASP A 26 1.97 -6.62 6.49
C ASP A 26 2.00 -7.98 5.79
N MET A 27 1.22 -8.95 6.29
CA MET A 27 1.12 -10.28 5.69
C MET A 27 0.52 -10.26 4.28
N ALA A 28 -0.53 -9.44 4.07
CA ALA A 28 -1.16 -9.31 2.77
C ALA A 28 -0.20 -8.69 1.73
N MET A 29 0.58 -7.68 2.14
CA MET A 29 1.61 -7.05 1.32
C MET A 29 2.71 -8.05 0.94
N ASP A 30 3.21 -8.82 1.90
CA ASP A 30 4.22 -9.87 1.68
C ASP A 30 3.75 -10.95 0.70
N CYS A 31 2.46 -11.33 0.78
CA CYS A 31 1.86 -12.27 -0.15
C CYS A 31 1.76 -11.66 -1.56
N PHE A 32 1.27 -10.42 -1.65
CA PHE A 32 1.06 -9.72 -2.91
C PHE A 32 2.37 -9.57 -3.72
N VAL A 33 3.48 -9.22 -3.08
CA VAL A 33 4.78 -9.05 -3.78
C VAL A 33 5.42 -10.37 -4.22
N GLN A 34 4.98 -11.52 -3.70
CA GLN A 34 5.45 -12.83 -4.13
C GLN A 34 4.76 -13.33 -5.40
N GLU A 35 3.61 -12.76 -5.73
CA GLU A 35 2.82 -13.12 -6.91
C GLU A 35 3.08 -12.16 -8.08
N SER A 36 2.76 -12.61 -9.30
CA SER A 36 2.72 -11.72 -10.46
C SER A 36 1.39 -10.98 -10.47
N TYR A 37 1.43 -9.66 -10.44
CA TYR A 37 0.24 -8.79 -10.44
C TYR A 37 0.28 -7.76 -11.56
N THR A 38 -0.91 -7.32 -11.94
CA THR A 38 -1.16 -6.19 -12.83
C THR A 38 -1.23 -4.88 -12.05
N ARG A 39 -1.16 -3.76 -12.76
CA ARG A 39 -1.34 -2.43 -12.15
C ARG A 39 -2.72 -2.26 -11.53
N GLU A 40 -3.77 -2.75 -12.20
CA GLU A 40 -5.15 -2.69 -11.69
C GLU A 40 -5.31 -3.48 -10.38
N GLU A 41 -4.64 -4.64 -10.27
CA GLU A 41 -4.62 -5.41 -9.03
C GLU A 41 -3.87 -4.68 -7.90
N LEU A 42 -2.79 -3.97 -8.23
CA LEU A 42 -2.06 -3.13 -7.27
C LEU A 42 -2.92 -1.96 -6.79
N GLU A 43 -3.61 -1.26 -7.69
CA GLU A 43 -4.48 -0.12 -7.37
C GLU A 43 -5.64 -0.58 -6.44
N ARG A 44 -6.30 -1.70 -6.77
CA ARG A 44 -7.32 -2.29 -5.91
C ARG A 44 -6.79 -2.72 -4.54
N PHE A 45 -5.58 -3.26 -4.50
CA PHE A 45 -4.96 -3.64 -3.23
C PHE A 45 -4.64 -2.41 -2.38
N LEU A 46 -4.18 -1.32 -2.99
CA LEU A 46 -3.94 -0.06 -2.29
C LEU A 46 -5.24 0.57 -1.80
N GLU A 47 -6.33 0.53 -2.55
CA GLU A 47 -7.66 0.95 -2.07
C GLU A 47 -8.06 0.20 -0.80
N TYR A 48 -7.88 -1.12 -0.78
CA TYR A 48 -8.11 -1.95 0.42
C TYR A 48 -7.27 -1.48 1.61
N VAL A 49 -5.99 -1.15 1.40
CA VAL A 49 -5.13 -0.66 2.48
C VAL A 49 -5.55 0.74 2.94
N MET A 50 -5.95 1.63 2.02
CA MET A 50 -6.37 3.00 2.31
C MET A 50 -7.61 3.07 3.20
N GLU A 51 -8.54 2.11 3.10
CA GLU A 51 -9.69 1.99 4.01
C GLU A 51 -9.30 1.76 5.49
N ARG A 52 -8.04 1.37 5.76
CA ARG A 52 -7.52 1.06 7.10
C ARG A 52 -6.55 2.14 7.60
N VAL A 53 -6.37 3.21 6.85
CA VAL A 53 -5.61 4.39 7.25
C VAL A 53 -6.52 5.28 8.11
N PRO A 54 -6.05 5.81 9.25
CA PRO A 54 -6.84 6.73 10.05
C PRO A 54 -7.26 7.96 9.23
N ASP A 55 -8.52 8.41 9.37
CA ASP A 55 -9.08 9.56 8.64
C ASP A 55 -8.18 10.82 8.71
N ALA A 56 -7.55 11.05 9.87
CA ALA A 56 -6.67 12.21 10.08
C ALA A 56 -5.39 12.17 9.22
N GLU A 57 -4.97 10.99 8.78
CA GLU A 57 -3.77 10.78 7.95
C GLU A 57 -4.13 10.49 6.49
N TYR A 58 -5.41 10.20 6.18
CA TYR A 58 -5.85 9.71 4.87
C TYR A 58 -5.36 10.59 3.71
N ASP A 59 -5.65 11.89 3.72
CA ASP A 59 -5.29 12.80 2.62
C ASP A 59 -3.77 12.80 2.36
N ARG A 60 -2.97 12.88 3.43
CA ARG A 60 -1.50 12.86 3.35
C ARG A 60 -0.99 11.54 2.78
N VAL A 61 -1.62 10.43 3.16
CA VAL A 61 -1.22 9.10 2.71
C VAL A 61 -1.61 8.88 1.26
N PHE A 62 -2.82 9.30 0.88
CA PHE A 62 -3.35 9.23 -0.47
C PHE A 62 -2.47 9.99 -1.47
N ASP A 63 -2.17 11.26 -1.19
CA ASP A 63 -1.30 12.10 -2.05
C ASP A 63 0.06 11.44 -2.32
N ARG A 64 0.60 10.77 -1.28
CA ARG A 64 1.87 10.06 -1.42
C ARG A 64 1.73 8.78 -2.23
N VAL A 65 0.66 8.01 -2.03
CA VAL A 65 0.39 6.80 -2.80
C VAL A 65 0.24 7.14 -4.28
N GLU A 66 -0.55 8.15 -4.63
CA GLU A 66 -0.69 8.61 -6.02
C GLU A 66 0.65 9.04 -6.62
N SER A 67 1.44 9.84 -5.88
CA SER A 67 2.75 10.28 -6.35
C SER A 67 3.73 9.12 -6.58
N GLU A 68 3.68 8.07 -5.77
CA GLU A 68 4.54 6.89 -5.97
C GLU A 68 4.02 6.03 -7.12
N LEU A 69 2.71 5.86 -7.28
CA LEU A 69 2.11 5.14 -8.41
C LEU A 69 2.44 5.76 -9.77
N ASP A 70 2.51 7.09 -9.85
CA ASP A 70 2.93 7.81 -11.06
C ASP A 70 4.40 7.56 -11.45
N LYS A 71 5.23 7.07 -10.51
CA LYS A 71 6.66 6.79 -10.71
C LYS A 71 6.96 5.32 -10.99
N LEU A 72 5.97 4.43 -10.92
CA LEU A 72 6.09 2.96 -11.06
C LEU A 72 6.05 2.44 -12.51
#